data_AF-A0A2G1W3C5-F1
#
_entry.id   AF-A0A2G1W3C5-F1
#
_cell.length_a   1.000
_cell.length_b   1.000
_cell.length_c   1.000
_cell.angle_alpha   90.00
_cell.angle_beta   90.00
_cell.angle_gamma   90.00
#
_symmetry.space_group_name_H-M   'P 1'
#
loop_
_entity.id
_entity.type
_entity.pdbx_description
1 polymer ?
#
loop_
_entity_poly.entity_id
_entity_poly.type
_entity_poly.pdbx_seq_one_letter_code
_entity_poly.pdbx_strand_id
1 'polypeptide(L)'
;MNPDPSSTPNVHHPDSATSMDPQAIDSGGTTLSGWAFQGMVVTFGLTMGCVFMGAILWMIGGDEPPQGNQTIFVLIGVVALVANTVVAFLVPAMQRSAAATKLRAAEGAVASARSWSQWPEREPMPMPLSQFCQTDQTARLIGQSVMEGTAIINFVMMFLTRSPVNLLCALVALLGVVAMFPTISRMRIRIASALEA
;
A
#
# COMPACT_ATOMS: atom_id res chain seq x y z
N MET A 1 -63.18 -56.27 -11.41
CA MET A 1 -62.57 -55.00 -10.97
C MET A 1 -61.34 -55.36 -10.17
N ASN A 2 -60.17 -55.19 -10.78
CA ASN A 2 -58.87 -55.51 -10.19
C ASN A 2 -58.15 -54.18 -9.95
N PRO A 3 -57.77 -53.82 -8.71
CA PRO A 3 -56.89 -52.68 -8.49
C PRO A 3 -55.44 -53.13 -8.72
N ASP A 4 -54.79 -52.54 -9.71
CA ASP A 4 -53.34 -52.62 -9.93
C ASP A 4 -52.61 -51.84 -8.81
N PRO A 5 -51.68 -52.44 -8.07
CA PRO A 5 -50.79 -51.74 -7.15
C PRO A 5 -49.40 -51.62 -7.79
N SER A 6 -49.17 -50.55 -8.56
CA SER A 6 -47.81 -50.21 -9.02
C SER A 6 -47.59 -48.71 -9.16
N SER A 7 -47.89 -47.97 -8.10
CA SER A 7 -47.31 -46.63 -7.91
C SER A 7 -46.05 -46.76 -7.05
N THR A 8 -44.92 -47.01 -7.71
CA THR A 8 -43.61 -46.73 -7.10
C THR A 8 -43.50 -45.21 -6.89
N PRO A 9 -43.06 -44.75 -5.70
CA PRO A 9 -42.79 -43.34 -5.48
C PRO A 9 -41.59 -42.96 -6.35
N ASN A 10 -41.77 -41.92 -7.18
CA ASN A 10 -40.68 -41.29 -7.89
C ASN A 10 -39.78 -40.63 -6.83
N VAL A 11 -38.74 -41.34 -6.41
CA VAL A 11 -37.72 -40.84 -5.49
C VAL A 11 -36.97 -39.74 -6.22
N HIS A 12 -37.37 -38.50 -5.96
CA HIS A 12 -36.62 -37.35 -6.39
C HIS A 12 -35.28 -37.39 -5.65
N HIS A 13 -34.23 -37.87 -6.32
CA HIS A 13 -32.86 -37.67 -5.89
C HIS A 13 -32.62 -36.16 -5.84
N PRO A 14 -32.31 -35.57 -4.67
CA PRO A 14 -31.63 -34.29 -4.67
C PRO A 14 -30.26 -34.57 -5.26
N ASP A 15 -30.11 -34.30 -6.55
CA ASP A 15 -28.80 -34.11 -7.15
C ASP A 15 -28.12 -33.01 -6.34
N SER A 16 -27.35 -33.45 -5.36
CA SER A 16 -26.32 -32.67 -4.68
C SER A 16 -25.15 -32.51 -5.64
N ALA A 17 -25.45 -32.11 -6.87
CA ALA A 17 -24.52 -31.42 -7.72
C ALA A 17 -24.40 -30.05 -7.09
N THR A 18 -23.43 -29.94 -6.18
CA THR A 18 -22.71 -28.70 -5.93
C THR A 18 -22.20 -28.20 -7.29
N SER A 19 -23.09 -27.59 -8.06
CA SER A 19 -22.74 -26.63 -9.10
C SER A 19 -22.15 -25.45 -8.34
N MET A 20 -20.89 -25.61 -7.94
CA MET A 20 -19.98 -24.51 -7.75
C MET A 20 -20.01 -23.80 -9.09
N ASP A 21 -20.85 -22.77 -9.20
CA ASP A 21 -20.83 -21.83 -10.30
C ASP A 21 -19.39 -21.28 -10.36
N PRO A 22 -18.59 -21.61 -11.39
CA PRO A 22 -17.24 -21.06 -11.52
C PRO A 22 -17.29 -19.55 -11.77
N GLN A 23 -18.49 -18.99 -11.99
CA GLN A 23 -18.71 -17.56 -12.22
C GLN A 23 -18.96 -16.75 -10.94
N ALA A 24 -19.09 -17.37 -9.77
CA ALA A 24 -19.14 -16.65 -8.49
C ALA A 24 -17.75 -16.23 -7.96
N ILE A 25 -16.68 -16.56 -8.69
CA ILE A 25 -15.30 -16.22 -8.31
C ILE A 25 -14.84 -14.85 -8.88
N ASP A 26 -15.45 -14.31 -9.95
CA ASP A 26 -14.80 -13.22 -10.72
C ASP A 26 -15.64 -11.97 -10.99
N SER A 27 -16.43 -11.54 -10.00
CA SER A 27 -16.87 -10.13 -9.92
C SER A 27 -16.85 -9.60 -8.48
N GLY A 28 -15.91 -10.13 -7.67
CA GLY A 28 -15.55 -9.57 -6.38
C GLY A 28 -14.83 -8.23 -6.56
N GLY A 29 -15.59 -7.18 -6.88
CA GLY A 29 -15.05 -5.83 -7.01
C GLY A 29 -14.22 -5.45 -5.78
N THR A 30 -13.08 -4.81 -6.00
CA THR A 30 -12.10 -4.57 -4.94
C THR A 30 -12.72 -3.70 -3.83
N THR A 31 -12.76 -4.22 -2.61
CA THR A 31 -13.33 -3.54 -1.46
C THR A 31 -12.34 -2.55 -0.85
N LEU A 32 -12.83 -1.52 -0.16
CA LEU A 32 -11.97 -0.53 0.50
C LEU A 32 -11.10 -1.18 1.58
N SER A 33 -11.64 -2.16 2.31
CA SER A 33 -10.89 -2.92 3.31
C SER A 33 -9.77 -3.75 2.69
N GLY A 34 -10.00 -4.35 1.51
CA GLY A 34 -8.98 -5.07 0.75
C GLY A 34 -7.79 -4.19 0.38
N TRP A 35 -8.03 -2.98 -0.15
CA TRP A 35 -6.96 -2.04 -0.48
C TRP A 35 -6.16 -1.58 0.74
N ALA A 36 -6.85 -1.26 1.84
CA ALA A 36 -6.19 -0.86 3.08
C ALA A 36 -5.30 -1.99 3.62
N PHE A 37 -5.82 -3.21 3.66
CA PHE A 37 -5.08 -4.39 4.10
C PHE A 37 -3.85 -4.65 3.22
N GLN A 38 -4.01 -4.65 1.89
CA GLN A 38 -2.89 -4.85 0.96
C GLN A 38 -1.80 -3.78 1.17
N GLY A 39 -2.19 -2.51 1.32
CA GLY A 39 -1.24 -1.45 1.61
C GLY A 39 -0.50 -1.63 2.94
N MET A 40 -1.19 -2.11 3.99
CA MET A 40 -0.58 -2.38 5.29
C MET A 40 0.46 -3.50 5.19
N VAL A 41 0.13 -4.59 4.50
CA VAL A 41 1.05 -5.73 4.28
C VAL A 41 2.30 -5.28 3.54
N VAL A 42 2.17 -4.50 2.47
CA VAL A 42 3.33 -3.99 1.72
C VAL A 42 4.18 -3.08 2.59
N THR A 43 3.57 -2.12 3.30
CA THR A 43 4.32 -1.20 4.19
C THR A 43 5.08 -1.96 5.27
N PHE A 44 4.45 -2.98 5.86
CA PHE A 44 5.08 -3.83 6.86
C PHE A 44 6.26 -4.62 6.28
N GLY A 45 6.09 -5.21 5.09
CA GLY A 45 7.15 -5.92 4.38
C GLY A 45 8.37 -5.05 4.10
N LEU A 46 8.16 -3.84 3.57
CA LEU A 46 9.25 -2.88 3.29
C LEU A 46 9.98 -2.46 4.57
N THR A 47 9.21 -2.15 5.64
CA THR A 47 9.78 -1.74 6.93
C THR A 47 10.62 -2.87 7.54
N MET A 48 10.09 -4.09 7.57
CA MET A 48 10.81 -5.25 8.10
C MET A 48 12.05 -5.57 7.28
N GLY A 49 11.97 -5.50 5.95
CA GLY A 49 13.12 -5.70 5.07
C GLY A 49 14.27 -4.75 5.39
N CYS A 50 13.98 -3.47 5.58
CA CYS A 50 14.97 -2.49 6.02
C CYS A 50 15.55 -2.77 7.40
N VAL A 51 14.73 -3.16 8.38
CA VAL A 51 15.20 -3.51 9.72
C VAL A 51 16.14 -4.70 9.69
N PHE A 52 15.79 -5.75 8.94
CA PHE A 52 16.65 -6.92 8.75
C PHE A 52 17.97 -6.55 8.05
N MET A 53 17.91 -5.75 6.98
CA MET A 53 19.11 -5.30 6.28
C MET A 53 20.03 -4.48 7.19
N GLY A 54 19.47 -3.54 7.96
CA GLY A 54 20.22 -2.75 8.93
C GLY A 54 20.86 -3.62 10.02
N ALA A 55 20.14 -4.63 10.52
CA ALA A 55 20.67 -5.57 11.51
C ALA A 55 21.82 -6.43 10.96
N ILE A 56 21.70 -6.93 9.73
CA ILE A 56 22.76 -7.70 9.06
C ILE A 56 24.01 -6.85 8.86
N LEU A 57 23.86 -5.66 8.30
CA LEU A 57 24.99 -4.74 8.09
C LEU A 57 25.65 -4.34 9.41
N TRP A 58 24.86 -4.13 10.46
CA TRP A 58 25.40 -3.87 11.80
C TRP A 58 26.22 -5.03 12.35
N MET A 59 25.73 -6.27 12.23
CA MET A 59 26.44 -7.46 12.71
C MET A 59 27.76 -7.71 11.96
N ILE A 60 27.80 -7.46 10.65
CA ILE A 60 29.01 -7.64 9.83
C ILE A 60 30.02 -6.51 10.09
N GLY A 61 29.55 -5.29 10.36
CA GLY A 61 30.39 -4.10 10.52
C GLY A 61 31.09 -3.99 11.87
N GLY A 62 31.78 -5.04 12.35
CA GLY A 62 32.51 -5.07 13.64
C GLY A 62 33.97 -4.58 13.63
N ASP A 63 34.72 -4.70 12.52
CA ASP A 63 36.17 -4.40 12.42
C ASP A 63 36.59 -2.94 12.14
N GLU A 64 37.52 -2.32 12.87
CA GLU A 64 37.93 -0.89 12.81
C GLU A 64 37.51 -0.01 11.59
N PRO A 65 37.01 1.22 11.82
CA PRO A 65 36.54 2.09 10.75
C PRO A 65 37.67 2.43 9.75
N PRO A 66 37.38 2.47 8.45
CA PRO A 66 38.40 2.77 7.45
C PRO A 66 38.99 4.17 7.67
N GLN A 67 40.32 4.23 7.67
CA GLN A 67 41.12 5.47 7.76
C GLN A 67 41.05 6.19 6.41
N GLY A 68 39.95 6.90 6.16
CA GLY A 68 39.70 7.62 4.91
C GLY A 68 38.76 8.81 5.11
N ASN A 69 38.38 9.49 4.02
CA ASN A 69 37.53 10.67 4.06
C ASN A 69 36.06 10.32 4.39
N GLN A 70 35.80 10.01 5.66
CA GLN A 70 34.49 9.64 6.20
C GLN A 70 33.44 10.75 6.00
N THR A 71 33.87 12.02 5.97
CA THR A 71 32.99 13.18 5.81
C THR A 71 32.24 13.16 4.48
N ILE A 72 32.88 12.73 3.38
CA ILE A 72 32.22 12.67 2.06
C ILE A 72 31.04 11.70 2.08
N PHE A 73 31.23 10.50 2.64
CA PHE A 73 30.17 9.49 2.69
C PHE A 73 29.00 9.91 3.59
N VAL A 74 29.28 10.57 4.72
CA VAL A 74 28.24 11.17 5.57
C VAL A 74 27.46 12.24 4.80
N LEU A 75 28.16 13.10 4.06
CA LEU A 75 27.53 14.14 3.25
C LEU A 75 26.60 13.51 2.19
N ILE A 76 27.03 12.42 1.53
CA ILE A 76 26.19 11.69 0.58
C ILE A 76 24.92 11.17 1.25
N GLY A 77 25.02 10.56 2.44
CA GLY A 77 23.88 10.07 3.20
C GLY A 77 22.86 11.16 3.54
N VAL A 78 23.34 12.32 4.00
CA VAL A 78 22.52 13.50 4.33
C VAL A 78 21.86 14.09 3.08
N VAL A 79 22.62 14.27 1.99
CA VAL A 79 22.08 14.82 0.73
C VAL A 79 21.03 13.88 0.15
N ALA A 80 21.29 12.56 0.15
CA ALA A 80 20.32 11.57 -0.26
C ALA A 80 19.05 11.64 0.58
N LEU A 81 19.16 11.78 1.91
CA LEU A 81 18.01 11.95 2.79
C LEU A 81 17.18 13.17 2.41
N VAL A 82 17.79 14.35 2.30
CA VAL A 82 17.08 15.60 2.01
C VAL A 82 16.42 15.54 0.63
N ALA A 83 17.18 15.17 -0.40
CA ALA A 83 16.67 15.14 -1.78
C ALA A 83 15.56 14.10 -1.95
N ASN A 84 15.75 12.87 -1.46
CA ASN A 84 14.76 11.82 -1.60
C ASN A 84 13.53 12.07 -0.72
N THR A 85 13.67 12.74 0.43
CA THR A 85 12.51 13.17 1.22
C THR A 85 11.62 14.11 0.42
N VAL A 86 12.20 15.12 -0.25
CA VAL A 86 11.43 16.03 -1.13
C VAL A 86 10.71 15.24 -2.23
N VAL A 87 11.40 14.32 -2.90
CA VAL A 87 10.81 13.48 -3.96
C VAL A 87 9.69 12.59 -3.41
N ALA A 88 9.89 11.97 -2.26
CA ALA A 88 8.94 11.09 -1.60
C ALA A 88 7.63 11.80 -1.19
N PHE A 89 7.66 13.11 -0.98
CA PHE A 89 6.45 13.90 -0.73
C PHE A 89 5.87 14.51 -2.00
N LEU A 90 6.71 15.01 -2.91
CA LEU A 90 6.27 15.73 -4.10
C LEU A 90 5.60 14.80 -5.13
N VAL A 91 6.24 13.68 -5.47
CA VAL A 91 5.71 12.76 -6.50
C VAL A 91 4.34 12.21 -6.10
N PRO A 92 4.14 11.72 -4.86
CA PRO A 92 2.83 11.24 -4.45
C PRO A 92 1.78 12.34 -4.36
N ALA A 93 2.17 13.58 -4.00
CA ALA A 93 1.25 14.72 -4.00
C ALA A 93 0.76 15.06 -5.41
N MET A 94 1.66 15.08 -6.40
CA MET A 94 1.31 15.33 -7.81
C MET A 94 0.38 14.26 -8.36
N GLN A 95 0.66 12.98 -8.10
CA GLN A 95 -0.19 11.88 -8.56
C GLN A 95 -1.57 11.92 -7.94
N ARG A 96 -1.67 12.24 -6.64
CA ARG A 96 -2.97 12.41 -5.96
C ARG A 96 -3.76 13.58 -6.50
N SER A 97 -3.10 14.71 -6.78
CA SER A 97 -3.73 15.86 -7.40
C SER A 97 -4.32 15.50 -8.77
N ALA A 98 -3.53 14.83 -9.62
CA ALA A 98 -4.00 14.35 -10.92
C ALA A 98 -5.15 13.34 -10.80
N ALA A 99 -5.09 12.43 -9.82
CA ALA A 99 -6.16 11.47 -9.55
C ALA A 99 -7.45 12.15 -9.08
N ALA A 100 -7.35 13.17 -8.21
CA ALA A 100 -8.50 13.94 -7.75
C ALA A 100 -9.17 14.69 -8.91
N THR A 101 -8.40 15.31 -9.82
CA THR A 101 -8.94 15.94 -11.03
C THR A 101 -9.69 14.94 -11.91
N LYS A 102 -9.13 13.74 -12.12
CA LYS A 102 -9.80 12.67 -12.87
C LYS A 102 -11.08 12.20 -12.20
N LEU A 103 -11.09 12.07 -10.87
CA LEU A 103 -12.26 11.64 -10.11
C LEU A 103 -13.40 12.67 -10.22
N ARG A 104 -13.10 13.97 -10.16
CA ARG A 104 -14.10 15.05 -10.32
C ARG A 104 -14.67 15.14 -11.73
N ALA A 105 -13.83 14.85 -12.73
CA ALA A 105 -14.24 14.85 -14.13
C ALA A 105 -15.12 13.65 -14.48
N ALA A 106 -15.19 12.62 -13.63
CA ALA A 106 -16.06 11.47 -13.84
C ALA A 106 -17.54 11.89 -13.70
N GLU A 107 -18.36 11.46 -14.65
CA GLU A 107 -19.80 11.74 -14.64
C GLU A 107 -20.45 11.25 -13.34
N GLY A 108 -21.27 12.10 -12.72
CA GLY A 108 -21.97 11.78 -11.46
C GLY A 108 -21.14 11.91 -10.19
N ALA A 109 -19.85 12.27 -10.25
CA ALA A 109 -18.99 12.43 -9.07
C ALA A 109 -19.51 13.46 -8.06
N VAL A 110 -20.06 14.59 -8.55
CA VAL A 110 -20.62 15.65 -7.68
C VAL A 110 -21.91 15.20 -6.99
N ALA A 111 -22.77 14.47 -7.69
CA ALA A 111 -24.04 13.96 -7.15
C ALA A 111 -23.82 12.83 -6.12
N SER A 112 -22.74 12.06 -6.26
CA SER A 112 -22.38 10.93 -5.40
C SER A 112 -21.27 11.24 -4.40
N ALA A 113 -20.80 12.48 -4.32
CA ALA A 113 -19.66 12.85 -3.46
C ALA A 113 -19.87 12.48 -1.98
N ARG A 114 -21.09 12.70 -1.47
CA ARG A 114 -21.44 12.36 -0.08
C ARG A 114 -21.57 10.85 0.14
N SER A 115 -22.00 10.09 -0.87
CA SER A 115 -22.11 8.63 -0.76
C SER A 115 -20.75 7.94 -0.89
N TRP A 116 -19.83 8.48 -1.69
CA TRP A 116 -18.48 7.93 -1.86
C TRP A 116 -17.59 8.09 -0.62
N SER A 117 -17.70 9.21 0.10
CA SER A 117 -16.93 9.41 1.35
C SER A 117 -17.37 8.46 2.47
N GLN A 118 -18.63 8.04 2.45
CA GLN A 118 -19.24 7.11 3.40
C GLN A 118 -19.34 5.67 2.86
N TRP A 119 -18.68 5.36 1.74
CA TRP A 119 -18.80 4.05 1.09
C TRP A 119 -18.54 2.89 2.08
N PRO A 120 -19.39 1.85 2.10
CA PRO A 120 -19.20 0.71 3.00
C PRO A 120 -17.90 -0.06 2.71
N GLU A 121 -17.23 -0.54 3.75
CA GLU A 121 -15.87 -1.09 3.64
C GLU A 121 -15.79 -2.45 2.94
N ARG A 122 -16.91 -3.17 2.93
CA ARG A 122 -17.04 -4.53 2.39
C ARG A 122 -17.77 -4.57 1.06
N GLU A 123 -18.27 -3.44 0.59
CA GLU A 123 -18.96 -3.36 -0.69
C GLU A 123 -17.98 -3.07 -1.83
N PRO A 124 -18.19 -3.67 -3.02
CA PRO A 124 -17.35 -3.42 -4.18
C PRO A 124 -17.45 -1.95 -4.57
N MET A 125 -16.29 -1.30 -4.78
CA MET A 125 -16.27 0.13 -5.12
C MET A 125 -16.64 0.38 -6.59
N PRO A 126 -17.30 1.51 -6.90
CA PRO A 126 -17.53 1.91 -8.29
C PRO A 126 -16.21 2.21 -8.98
N MET A 127 -16.16 2.00 -10.31
CA MET A 127 -14.91 2.06 -11.09
C MET A 127 -14.12 3.38 -10.95
N PRO A 128 -14.75 4.58 -10.95
CA PRO A 128 -14.00 5.83 -10.77
C PRO A 128 -13.30 5.90 -9.40
N LEU A 129 -13.97 5.41 -8.35
CA LEU A 129 -13.44 5.40 -6.98
C LEU A 129 -12.32 4.36 -6.83
N SER A 130 -12.46 3.18 -7.45
CA SER A 130 -11.41 2.17 -7.43
C SER A 130 -10.14 2.62 -8.19
N GLN A 131 -10.27 3.32 -9.32
CA GLN A 131 -9.13 3.93 -10.03
C GLN A 131 -8.41 5.00 -9.18
N PHE A 132 -9.18 5.82 -8.46
CA PHE A 132 -8.61 6.79 -7.53
C PHE A 132 -7.84 6.10 -6.40
N CYS A 133 -8.44 5.09 -5.75
CA CYS A 133 -7.80 4.31 -4.70
C CYS A 133 -6.53 3.60 -5.18
N GLN A 134 -6.55 3.02 -6.40
CA GLN A 134 -5.38 2.40 -7.01
C GLN A 134 -4.26 3.43 -7.21
N THR A 135 -4.58 4.61 -7.77
CA THR A 135 -3.58 5.67 -7.99
C THR A 135 -3.03 6.21 -6.68
N ASP A 136 -3.88 6.40 -5.65
CA ASP A 136 -3.41 6.82 -4.33
C ASP A 136 -2.53 5.76 -3.66
N GLN A 137 -2.82 4.47 -3.84
CA GLN A 137 -1.97 3.39 -3.34
C GLN A 137 -0.62 3.39 -4.08
N THR A 138 -0.60 3.47 -5.42
CA THR A 138 0.64 3.57 -6.20
C THR A 138 1.48 4.76 -5.77
N ALA A 139 0.84 5.92 -5.58
CA ALA A 139 1.51 7.12 -5.09
C ALA A 139 2.16 6.90 -3.70
N ARG A 140 1.47 6.21 -2.78
CA ARG A 140 2.05 5.85 -1.48
C ARG A 140 3.24 4.90 -1.64
N LEU A 141 3.11 3.86 -2.45
CA LEU A 141 4.17 2.88 -2.69
C LEU A 141 5.43 3.54 -3.22
N ILE A 142 5.30 4.46 -4.18
CA ILE A 142 6.43 5.24 -4.70
C ILE A 142 7.11 6.03 -3.58
N GLY A 143 6.35 6.75 -2.76
CA GLY A 143 6.90 7.49 -1.62
C GLY A 143 7.62 6.57 -0.62
N GLN A 144 7.04 5.41 -0.31
CA GLN A 144 7.63 4.43 0.60
C GLN A 144 8.92 3.83 0.03
N SER A 145 8.94 3.44 -1.24
CA SER A 145 10.15 2.90 -1.89
C SER A 145 11.28 3.92 -1.96
N VAL A 146 10.98 5.20 -2.17
CA VAL A 146 12.00 6.27 -2.15
C VAL A 146 12.60 6.43 -0.73
N MET A 147 11.76 6.42 0.31
CA MET A 147 12.23 6.51 1.69
C MET A 147 12.98 5.25 2.14
N GLU A 148 12.53 4.07 1.70
CA GLU A 148 13.21 2.78 1.92
C GLU A 148 14.60 2.78 1.27
N GLY A 149 14.71 3.13 -0.01
CA GLY A 149 15.99 3.24 -0.71
C GLY A 149 16.95 4.22 -0.03
N THR A 150 16.40 5.30 0.52
CA THR A 150 17.16 6.27 1.33
C THR A 150 17.69 5.68 2.63
N ALA A 151 16.88 4.87 3.32
CA ALA A 151 17.31 4.15 4.51
C ALA A 151 18.41 3.15 4.18
N ILE A 152 18.26 2.39 3.09
CA ILE A 152 19.27 1.41 2.62
C ILE A 152 20.59 2.11 2.28
N ILE A 153 20.56 3.21 1.51
CA ILE A 153 21.78 4.00 1.21
C ILE A 153 22.47 4.41 2.51
N ASN A 154 21.71 4.93 3.47
CA ASN A 154 22.27 5.37 4.75
C ASN A 154 22.78 4.20 5.61
N PHE A 155 22.15 3.02 5.58
CA PHE A 155 22.71 1.83 6.23
C PHE A 155 24.01 1.37 5.58
N VAL A 156 24.11 1.40 4.25
CA VAL A 156 25.35 1.09 3.54
C VAL A 156 26.44 2.11 3.88
N MET A 157 26.12 3.41 3.91
CA MET A 157 27.07 4.44 4.31
C MET A 157 27.49 4.30 5.77
N MET A 158 26.57 3.92 6.67
CA MET A 158 26.87 3.57 8.05
C MET A 158 27.81 2.36 8.12
N PHE A 159 27.57 1.32 7.35
CA PHE A 159 28.44 0.14 7.29
C PHE A 159 29.87 0.51 6.84
N LEU A 160 29.98 1.35 5.81
CA LEU A 160 31.27 1.78 5.27
C LEU A 160 32.04 2.74 6.20
N THR A 161 31.36 3.65 6.89
CA THR A 161 32.03 4.72 7.66
C THR A 161 31.96 4.57 9.17
N ARG A 162 31.06 3.74 9.68
CA ARG A 162 30.66 3.66 11.09
C ARG A 162 30.18 4.96 11.70
N SER A 163 29.80 5.91 10.86
CA SER A 163 29.27 7.17 11.36
C SER A 163 27.85 6.95 11.90
N PRO A 164 27.58 7.30 13.17
CA PRO A 164 26.23 7.22 13.73
C PRO A 164 25.26 8.21 13.05
N VAL A 165 25.77 9.22 12.34
CA VAL A 165 24.96 10.18 11.58
C VAL A 165 24.18 9.46 10.48
N ASN A 166 24.83 8.56 9.75
CA ASN A 166 24.17 7.78 8.69
C ASN A 166 23.12 6.84 9.29
N LEU A 167 23.37 6.25 10.47
CA LEU A 167 22.36 5.47 11.18
C LEU A 167 21.14 6.33 11.53
N LEU A 168 21.36 7.53 12.07
CA LEU A 168 20.26 8.45 12.39
C LEU A 168 19.46 8.82 11.14
N CYS A 169 20.12 9.13 10.04
CA CYS A 169 19.47 9.40 8.76
C CYS A 169 18.65 8.21 8.26
N ALA A 170 19.16 6.97 8.38
CA ALA A 170 18.42 5.77 8.03
C ALA A 170 17.16 5.59 8.90
N LEU A 171 17.27 5.83 10.21
CA LEU A 171 16.14 5.76 11.13
C LEU A 171 15.08 6.82 10.83
N VAL A 172 15.49 8.05 10.51
CA VAL A 172 14.56 9.11 10.08
C VAL A 172 13.84 8.71 8.79
N ALA A 173 14.54 8.12 7.83
CA ALA A 173 13.93 7.63 6.61
C ALA A 173 12.91 6.51 6.88
N LEU A 174 13.23 5.57 7.79
CA LEU A 174 12.30 4.52 8.22
C LEU A 174 11.07 5.05 8.95
N LEU A 175 11.23 6.04 9.82
CA LEU A 175 10.10 6.74 10.43
C LEU A 175 9.21 7.39 9.37
N GLY A 176 9.79 7.88 8.27
CA GLY A 176 9.05 8.35 7.11
C GLY A 176 8.18 7.26 6.46
N VAL A 177 8.72 6.05 6.25
CA VAL A 177 7.96 4.91 5.71
C VAL A 177 6.78 4.55 6.64
N VAL A 178 7.05 4.45 7.95
CA VAL A 178 6.04 4.18 8.98
C VAL A 178 4.99 5.28 9.02
N ALA A 179 5.37 6.55 8.93
CA ALA A 179 4.42 7.65 8.91
C ALA A 179 3.42 7.56 7.74
N MET A 180 3.76 6.85 6.66
CA MET A 180 2.91 6.61 5.50
C MET A 180 1.95 5.42 5.64
N PHE A 181 1.85 4.77 6.81
CA PHE A 181 0.95 3.63 7.03
C PHE A 181 -0.48 3.90 6.51
N PRO A 182 -1.02 3.02 5.65
CA PRO A 182 -2.37 3.17 5.15
C PRO A 182 -3.37 2.76 6.21
N THR A 183 -4.25 3.69 6.58
CA THR A 183 -5.40 3.42 7.44
C THR A 183 -6.68 3.76 6.69
N ILE A 184 -7.76 3.05 7.01
CA ILE A 184 -9.09 3.28 6.42
C ILE A 184 -9.53 4.72 6.65
N SER A 185 -9.33 5.24 7.87
CA SER A 185 -9.64 6.64 8.22
C SER A 185 -8.91 7.63 7.30
N ARG A 186 -7.60 7.43 7.04
CA ARG A 186 -6.84 8.28 6.13
C ARG A 186 -7.33 8.19 4.68
N MET A 187 -7.77 7.01 4.23
CA MET A 187 -8.34 6.84 2.89
C MET A 187 -9.67 7.60 2.76
N ARG A 188 -10.57 7.49 3.74
CA ARG A 188 -11.85 8.23 3.76
C ARG A 188 -11.63 9.75 3.73
N ILE A 189 -10.71 10.27 4.55
CA ILE A 189 -10.36 11.70 4.57
C ILE A 189 -9.84 12.14 3.20
N ARG A 190 -9.02 11.32 2.53
CA ARG A 190 -8.50 11.66 1.20
C ARG A 190 -9.59 11.69 0.15
N ILE A 191 -10.50 10.71 0.15
CA ILE A 191 -11.66 10.70 -0.76
C ILE A 191 -12.50 11.95 -0.55
N ALA A 192 -12.82 12.30 0.72
CA ALA A 192 -13.55 13.53 1.03
C ALA A 192 -12.83 14.78 0.52
N SER A 193 -11.53 14.93 0.83
CA SER A 193 -10.74 16.08 0.38
C SER A 193 -10.64 16.20 -1.15
N ALA A 194 -10.61 15.06 -1.85
CA ALA A 194 -10.56 15.03 -3.30
C ALA A 194 -11.87 15.49 -3.92
N LEU A 195 -13.01 15.29 -3.25
CA LEU A 195 -14.34 15.67 -3.74
C LEU A 195 -14.73 17.11 -3.35
N GLU A 196 -14.17 17.65 -2.26
CA GLU A 196 -14.49 18.99 -1.76
C GLU A 196 -13.64 20.11 -2.37
N ALA A 197 -12.37 19.85 -2.72
CA ALA A 197 -11.49 20.84 -3.35
C ALA A 197 -11.79 21.05 -4.84
#